data_AF-E9HLM1-F1
#
_entry.id   AF-E9HLM1-F1
#
_cell.length_a   1.000
_cell.length_b   1.000
_cell.length_c   1.000
_cell.angle_alpha   90.00
_cell.angle_beta   90.00
_cell.angle_gamma   90.00
#
_symmetry.space_group_name_H-M   'P 1'
#
loop_
_entity.id
_entity.type
_entity.pdbx_description
1 polymer ?
#
loop_
_entity_poly.entity_id
_entity_poly.type
_entity_poly.pdbx_seq_one_letter_code
_entity_poly.pdbx_strand_id
1 'polypeptide(L)'
;MAICDLQNELPNARIVYICATGVSEPRIMSYMNRLGLWGRGTSFKVSRAFIDTVESSGVMEIVGMEMKQSGMFMARQMSFKDVSFEAVEASLTLKFIKVFDNSVKLWDQLRQSLTKATEIVNSTQNMRRPLWCQYWSSHNK
;
A
#
# COMPACT_ATOMS: atom_id res chain seq x y z
N MET A 1 -9.35 -14.00 13.83
CA MET A 1 -10.69 -13.92 14.44
C MET A 1 -10.53 -14.07 15.95
N ALA A 2 -10.03 -13.02 16.62
CA ALA A 2 -9.69 -13.09 18.05
C ALA A 2 -9.73 -11.70 18.69
N ILE A 3 -9.24 -10.66 18.00
CA ILE A 3 -9.15 -9.31 18.56
C ILE A 3 -10.53 -8.64 18.63
N CYS A 4 -11.31 -8.63 17.55
CA CYS A 4 -12.62 -7.96 17.55
C CYS A 4 -13.62 -8.59 18.53
N ASP A 5 -13.62 -9.92 18.64
CA ASP A 5 -14.53 -10.64 19.52
C ASP A 5 -14.21 -10.36 20.99
N LEU A 6 -12.92 -10.37 21.36
CA LEU A 6 -12.44 -9.98 22.69
C LEU A 6 -12.85 -8.54 23.07
N GLN A 7 -12.83 -7.62 22.10
CA GLN A 7 -13.28 -6.24 22.34
C GLN A 7 -14.79 -6.14 22.59
N ASN A 8 -15.59 -7.02 21.99
CA ASN A 8 -17.03 -7.05 22.17
C ASN A 8 -17.42 -7.69 23.51
N GLU A 9 -16.69 -8.74 23.92
CA GLU A 9 -16.90 -9.43 25.20
C GLU A 9 -16.51 -8.57 26.41
N LEU A 10 -15.52 -7.68 26.25
CA LEU A 10 -15.00 -6.82 27.32
C LEU A 10 -15.23 -5.33 27.04
N PRO A 11 -16.47 -4.82 27.01
CA PRO A 11 -16.79 -3.45 26.58
C PRO A 11 -16.09 -2.38 27.44
N ASN A 12 -15.86 -2.66 28.72
CA ASN A 12 -15.25 -1.72 29.67
C ASN A 12 -13.73 -1.84 29.80
N ALA A 13 -13.10 -2.83 29.14
CA ALA A 13 -11.65 -2.99 29.20
C ALA A 13 -10.94 -1.83 28.48
N ARG A 14 -9.82 -1.36 29.02
CA ARG A 14 -8.96 -0.40 28.33
C ARG A 14 -8.10 -1.13 27.31
N ILE A 15 -7.98 -0.58 26.10
CA ILE A 15 -7.22 -1.17 24.99
C ILE A 15 -6.23 -0.14 24.47
N VAL A 16 -5.00 -0.60 24.23
CA VAL A 16 -3.95 0.15 23.57
C VAL A 16 -3.55 -0.62 22.32
N TYR A 17 -3.65 0.02 21.15
CA TYR A 17 -3.17 -0.56 19.90
C TYR A 17 -1.70 -0.18 19.69
N ILE A 18 -0.85 -1.18 19.47
CA ILE A 18 0.57 -0.98 19.18
C ILE A 18 0.84 -1.58 17.81
N CYS A 19 1.46 -0.78 16.93
CA CYS A 19 1.82 -1.20 15.59
C CYS A 19 3.11 -0.49 15.16
N ALA A 20 3.95 -1.19 14.39
CA ALA A 20 5.17 -0.61 13.83
C ALA A 20 4.87 0.24 12.58
N THR A 21 3.84 -0.12 11.81
CA THR A 21 3.54 0.45 10.48
C THR A 21 2.08 0.89 10.33
N GLY A 22 1.31 1.00 11.41
CA GLY A 22 -0.16 1.09 11.30
C GLY A 22 -0.70 2.36 10.63
N VAL A 23 0.10 3.42 10.50
CA VAL A 23 -0.28 4.61 9.72
C VAL A 23 0.13 4.50 8.24
N SER A 24 1.02 3.58 7.87
CA SER A 24 1.42 3.39 6.47
C SER A 24 0.54 2.36 5.75
N GLU A 25 -0.09 1.45 6.50
CA GLU A 25 -0.92 0.38 5.96
C GLU A 25 -2.35 0.42 6.55
N PRO A 26 -3.33 1.02 5.82
CA PRO A 26 -4.70 1.18 6.31
C PRO A 26 -5.37 -0.14 6.70
N ARG A 27 -5.01 -1.25 6.04
CA ARG A 27 -5.53 -2.58 6.34
C ARG A 27 -5.26 -3.01 7.78
N ILE A 28 -4.12 -2.63 8.35
CA ILE A 28 -3.76 -2.92 9.75
C ILE A 28 -4.75 -2.23 10.70
N MET A 29 -5.33 -1.09 10.31
CA MET A 29 -6.29 -0.40 11.16
C MET A 29 -7.61 -1.14 11.29
N SER A 30 -7.95 -2.08 10.39
CA SER A 30 -9.26 -2.75 10.35
C SER A 30 -9.75 -3.35 11.68
N TYR A 31 -8.84 -3.77 12.56
CA TYR A 31 -9.18 -4.33 13.88
C TYR A 31 -9.23 -3.29 15.00
N MET A 32 -8.86 -2.04 14.73
CA MET A 32 -8.78 -0.94 15.71
C MET A 32 -10.14 -0.23 15.90
N ASN A 33 -11.21 -1.00 16.07
CA ASN A 33 -12.59 -0.50 16.09
C ASN A 33 -12.86 0.58 17.15
N ARG A 34 -12.11 0.58 18.26
CA ARG A 34 -12.28 1.55 19.35
C ARG A 34 -11.64 2.92 19.12
N LEU A 35 -10.93 3.12 18.01
CA LEU A 35 -10.40 4.43 17.65
C LEU A 35 -11.49 5.40 17.16
N GLY A 36 -12.70 4.90 16.86
CA GLY A 36 -13.81 5.76 16.44
C GLY A 36 -13.63 6.38 15.05
N LEU A 37 -12.82 5.75 14.18
CA LEU A 37 -12.62 6.18 12.79
C LEU A 37 -13.78 5.79 11.87
N TRP A 38 -14.57 4.80 12.28
CA TRP A 38 -15.80 4.37 11.64
C TRP A 38 -16.84 4.00 12.71
N GLY A 39 -18.09 3.82 12.28
CA GLY A 39 -19.23 3.50 13.12
C GLY A 39 -20.13 4.71 13.37
N ARG A 40 -21.01 4.60 14.37
CA ARG A 40 -22.05 5.59 14.65
C ARG A 40 -21.43 6.96 14.99
N GLY A 41 -21.87 8.01 14.30
CA GLY A 41 -21.37 9.38 14.50
C GLY A 41 -20.15 9.74 13.66
N THR A 42 -19.69 8.85 12.78
CA THR A 42 -18.58 9.11 11.84
C THR A 42 -19.08 9.11 10.39
N SER A 43 -18.25 9.62 9.48
CA SER A 43 -18.53 9.60 8.03
C SER A 43 -18.54 8.18 7.42
N PHE A 44 -17.96 7.19 8.11
CA PHE A 44 -17.81 5.83 7.60
C PHE A 44 -18.63 4.84 8.43
N LYS A 45 -19.57 4.13 7.80
CA LYS A 45 -20.41 3.15 8.53
C LYS A 45 -19.65 1.90 8.98
N VAL A 46 -18.67 1.46 8.19
CA VAL A 46 -17.89 0.22 8.39
C VAL A 46 -16.42 0.43 8.04
N SER A 47 -15.53 -0.36 8.65
CA SER A 47 -14.07 -0.26 8.47
C SER A 47 -13.64 -0.41 7.01
N ARG A 48 -14.28 -1.31 6.25
CA ARG A 48 -13.96 -1.53 4.83
C ARG A 48 -14.15 -0.27 3.98
N ALA A 49 -15.23 0.47 4.20
CA ALA A 49 -15.51 1.71 3.48
C ALA A 49 -14.46 2.79 3.77
N PHE A 50 -13.98 2.85 5.03
CA PHE A 50 -12.87 3.73 5.41
C PHE A 50 -11.57 3.33 4.69
N ILE A 51 -11.19 2.05 4.75
CA ILE A 51 -9.96 1.54 4.13
C ILE A 51 -9.97 1.77 2.62
N ASP A 52 -11.05 1.41 1.93
CA ASP A 52 -11.16 1.57 0.48
C ASP A 52 -11.03 3.04 0.05
N THR A 53 -11.61 3.96 0.83
CA THR A 53 -11.53 5.42 0.57
C THR A 53 -10.10 5.95 0.78
N VAL A 54 -9.45 5.54 1.87
CA VAL A 54 -8.10 5.99 2.20
C VAL A 54 -7.06 5.43 1.21
N GLU A 55 -7.19 4.17 0.80
CA GLU A 55 -6.30 3.55 -0.19
C GLU A 55 -6.46 4.16 -1.59
N SER A 56 -7.70 4.39 -2.03
CA SER A 56 -7.96 4.97 -3.36
C SER A 56 -7.56 6.44 -3.46
N SER A 57 -7.67 7.19 -2.36
CA SER A 57 -7.43 8.64 -2.36
C SER A 57 -6.01 9.01 -1.91
N GLY A 58 -5.23 8.06 -1.37
CA GLY A 58 -3.87 8.31 -0.88
C GLY A 58 -3.80 9.26 0.31
N VAL A 59 -4.93 9.52 0.99
CA VAL A 59 -5.05 10.51 2.08
C VAL A 59 -4.59 9.98 3.44
N MET A 60 -3.82 8.90 3.46
CA MET A 60 -3.40 8.21 4.67
C MET A 60 -2.57 9.12 5.59
N GLU A 61 -1.74 9.98 5.00
CA GLU A 61 -0.94 10.94 5.75
C GLU A 61 -1.81 11.95 6.51
N ILE A 62 -2.87 12.46 5.87
CA ILE A 62 -3.82 13.40 6.49
C ILE A 62 -4.54 12.73 7.66
N VAL A 63 -4.99 11.49 7.48
CA VAL A 63 -5.57 10.69 8.58
C VAL A 63 -4.59 10.56 9.74
N GLY A 64 -3.33 10.23 9.46
CA GLY A 64 -2.28 10.14 10.48
C GLY A 64 -2.06 11.46 11.22
N MET A 65 -2.10 12.59 10.52
CA MET A 65 -1.98 13.93 11.11
C MET A 65 -3.14 14.25 12.05
N GLU A 66 -4.38 14.03 11.62
CA GLU A 66 -5.58 14.23 12.45
C GLU A 66 -5.59 13.34 13.70
N MET A 67 -5.20 12.08 13.55
CA MET A 67 -5.06 11.16 14.68
C MET A 67 -3.99 11.62 15.68
N LYS A 68 -2.90 12.21 15.20
CA LYS A 68 -1.85 12.78 16.06
C LYS A 68 -2.35 14.03 16.77
N GLN A 69 -3.04 14.93 16.06
CA GLN A 69 -3.56 16.18 16.60
C GLN A 69 -4.63 15.96 17.67
N SER A 70 -5.49 14.96 17.48
CA SER A 70 -6.50 14.54 18.47
C SER A 70 -5.94 13.77 19.66
N GLY A 71 -4.65 13.46 19.68
CA GLY A 71 -4.00 12.68 20.73
C GLY A 71 -4.31 11.17 20.70
N MET A 72 -5.02 10.69 19.67
CA MET A 72 -5.32 9.27 19.47
C MET A 72 -4.11 8.45 19.02
N PHE A 73 -3.11 9.11 18.43
CA PHE A 73 -1.93 8.48 17.86
C PHE A 73 -0.63 9.08 18.40
N MET A 74 0.28 8.21 18.80
CA MET A 74 1.66 8.55 19.14
C MET A 74 2.61 7.72 18.29
N ALA A 75 3.40 8.39 17.44
CA ALA A 75 4.53 7.77 16.76
C ALA A 75 5.78 7.89 17.62
N ARG A 76 6.51 6.80 17.80
CA ARG A 76 7.85 6.76 18.39
C ARG A 76 8.79 6.04 17.44
N GLN A 77 10.00 6.56 17.31
CA GLN A 77 11.07 5.89 16.59
C GLN A 77 11.80 4.94 17.55
N MET A 78 12.11 3.73 17.11
CA MET A 78 13.02 2.87 17.85
C MET A 78 14.43 3.43 17.77
N SER A 79 15.15 3.41 18.90
CA SER A 79 16.56 3.79 18.91
C SER A 79 17.37 2.78 18.10
N PHE A 80 18.32 3.27 17.31
CA PHE A 80 19.33 2.44 16.65
C PHE A 80 20.55 2.17 17.53
N LYS A 81 20.49 2.54 18.82
CA LYS A 81 21.57 2.24 19.76
C LYS A 81 21.79 0.72 19.80
N ASP A 82 23.04 0.31 19.63
CA ASP A 82 23.49 -1.09 19.59
C ASP A 82 22.98 -1.92 18.39
N VAL A 83 22.48 -1.28 17.33
CA VAL A 83 22.14 -1.96 16.05
C VAL A 83 23.30 -1.83 15.06
N SER A 84 23.83 -2.96 14.59
CA SER A 84 24.80 -3.01 13.49
C SER A 84 24.10 -3.30 12.16
N PHE A 85 24.40 -2.49 11.14
CA PHE A 85 23.95 -2.73 9.77
C PHE A 85 25.14 -3.16 8.91
N GLU A 86 24.95 -4.19 8.11
CA GLU A 86 25.92 -4.63 7.11
C GLU A 86 25.24 -4.66 5.75
N ALA A 87 25.75 -3.86 4.81
CA ALA A 87 25.32 -3.95 3.43
C ALA A 87 26.03 -5.14 2.78
N VAL A 88 25.29 -6.22 2.54
CA VAL A 88 25.80 -7.39 1.85
C VAL A 88 25.51 -7.26 0.36
N GLU A 89 26.56 -7.18 -0.45
CA GLU A 89 26.41 -7.27 -1.91
C GLU A 89 26.18 -8.73 -2.31
N ALA A 90 25.02 -9.02 -2.89
CA ALA A 90 24.74 -10.33 -3.44
C ALA A 90 25.39 -10.46 -4.84
N SER A 91 26.23 -11.48 -5.02
CA SER A 91 26.82 -11.75 -6.34
C SER A 91 25.74 -12.26 -7.31
N LEU A 92 25.59 -11.56 -8.44
CA LEU A 92 24.68 -11.98 -9.49
C LEU A 92 25.28 -13.16 -10.26
N THR A 93 24.56 -14.29 -10.29
CA THR A 93 24.97 -15.42 -11.13
C THR A 93 24.73 -15.08 -12.61
N LEU A 94 25.59 -15.56 -13.52
CA LEU A 94 25.40 -15.39 -14.97
C LEU A 94 24.00 -15.82 -15.46
N LYS A 95 23.44 -16.87 -14.86
CA LYS A 95 22.06 -17.31 -15.13
C LYS A 95 21.03 -16.23 -14.78
N PHE A 96 21.19 -15.55 -13.64
CA PHE A 96 20.28 -14.49 -13.19
C PHE A 96 20.37 -13.28 -14.11
N ILE A 97 21.60 -12.86 -14.46
CA ILE A 97 21.84 -11.77 -15.43
C ILE A 97 21.14 -12.08 -16.76
N LYS A 98 21.33 -13.29 -17.28
CA LYS A 98 20.70 -13.71 -18.55
C LYS A 98 19.17 -13.70 -18.48
N VAL A 99 18.57 -14.13 -17.37
CA VAL A 99 17.12 -14.09 -17.18
C VAL A 99 16.63 -12.65 -17.11
N PHE A 100 17.33 -11.79 -16.39
CA PHE A 100 17.00 -10.37 -16.29
C PHE A 100 17.08 -9.68 -17.67
N ASP A 101 18.19 -9.85 -18.40
CA ASP A 101 18.37 -9.30 -19.75
C ASP A 101 17.28 -9.76 -20.72
N ASN A 102 16.93 -11.05 -20.68
CA ASN A 102 15.86 -11.59 -21.51
C ASN A 102 14.48 -11.00 -21.13
N SER A 103 14.24 -10.77 -19.84
CA SER A 103 13.00 -10.15 -19.36
C SER A 103 12.89 -8.70 -19.82
N VAL A 104 13.97 -7.94 -19.75
CA VAL A 104 14.03 -6.55 -20.26
C VAL A 104 13.81 -6.52 -21.77
N LYS A 105 14.45 -7.41 -22.52
CA LYS A 105 14.26 -7.54 -23.98
C LYS A 105 12.81 -7.84 -24.34
N LEU A 106 12.15 -8.72 -23.59
CA LEU A 106 10.74 -9.05 -23.81
C LEU A 106 9.84 -7.82 -23.64
N TRP A 107 10.05 -7.03 -22.56
CA TRP A 107 9.30 -5.80 -22.33
C TRP A 107 9.52 -4.76 -23.43
N ASP A 108 10.75 -4.57 -23.89
CA ASP A 108 11.01 -3.63 -24.99
C ASP A 108 10.39 -4.10 -26.31
N GLN A 109 10.48 -5.39 -26.64
CA GLN A 109 9.81 -5.97 -27.82
C GLN A 109 8.29 -5.79 -27.75
N LEU A 110 7.69 -6.00 -26.58
CA LEU A 110 6.26 -5.80 -26.35
C LEU A 110 5.89 -4.33 -26.56
N ARG A 111 6.68 -3.40 -26.00
CA ARG A 111 6.48 -1.96 -26.19
C ARG A 111 6.52 -1.57 -27.66
N GLN A 112 7.53 -2.03 -28.41
CA GLN A 112 7.64 -1.75 -29.85
C GLN A 112 6.44 -2.30 -30.63
N SER A 113 6.01 -3.52 -30.30
CA SER A 113 4.86 -4.17 -30.95
C SER A 113 3.56 -3.42 -30.66
N LEU A 114 3.35 -3.00 -29.41
CA LEU A 114 2.19 -2.20 -29.02
C LEU A 114 2.18 -0.84 -29.71
N THR A 115 3.32 -0.15 -29.79
CA THR A 115 3.43 1.12 -30.52
C THR A 115 3.02 0.95 -31.99
N LYS A 116 3.59 -0.04 -32.69
CA LYS A 116 3.23 -0.35 -34.09
C LYS A 116 1.75 -0.68 -34.24
N ALA A 117 1.19 -1.50 -33.35
CA ALA A 117 -0.23 -1.83 -33.38
C ALA A 117 -1.11 -0.58 -33.17
N THR A 118 -0.74 0.32 -32.26
CA THR A 118 -1.49 1.56 -32.02
C THR A 118 -1.45 2.54 -33.20
N GLU A 119 -0.37 2.54 -33.97
CA GLU A 119 -0.22 3.30 -35.21
C GLU A 119 -1.11 2.73 -36.32
N ILE A 120 -1.11 1.40 -36.51
CA ILE A 120 -1.95 0.72 -37.52
C ILE A 120 -3.44 0.94 -37.26
N VAL A 121 -3.87 0.83 -36.01
CA VAL A 121 -5.28 0.95 -35.61
C VAL A 121 -5.77 2.42 -35.66
N ASN A 122 -4.91 3.39 -36.01
CA ASN A 122 -5.20 4.83 -35.94
C ASN A 122 -5.82 5.20 -34.58
N SER A 123 -5.26 4.61 -33.52
CA SER A 123 -5.84 4.74 -32.18
C SER A 123 -5.87 6.20 -31.73
N THR A 124 -7.03 6.69 -31.30
CA THR A 124 -7.19 8.01 -30.69
C THR A 124 -6.50 8.08 -29.33
N GLN A 125 -6.18 9.28 -28.88
CA GLN A 125 -5.47 9.51 -27.60
C GLN A 125 -6.19 8.86 -26.40
N ASN A 126 -7.52 8.78 -26.44
CA ASN A 126 -8.35 8.13 -25.43
C ASN A 126 -8.15 6.61 -25.33
N MET A 127 -7.79 5.94 -26.44
CA MET A 127 -7.52 4.49 -26.44
C MET A 127 -6.06 4.17 -26.03
N ARG A 128 -5.11 5.08 -26.31
CA ARG A 128 -3.70 4.87 -25.97
C ARG A 128 -3.41 4.98 -24.47
N ARG A 129 -4.11 5.88 -23.76
CA ARG A 129 -3.92 6.11 -22.33
C ARG A 129 -4.12 4.84 -21.47
N PRO A 130 -5.27 4.14 -21.53
CA PRO A 130 -5.48 2.92 -20.73
C PRO A 130 -4.51 1.79 -21.11
N LEU A 131 -4.16 1.66 -22.40
CA LEU A 131 -3.17 0.68 -22.86
C LEU A 131 -1.81 0.89 -22.18
N TRP A 132 -1.29 2.12 -22.23
CA TRP A 132 0.01 2.43 -21.63
C TRP A 132 -0.04 2.39 -20.11
N CYS A 133 -1.15 2.80 -19.48
CA CYS A 133 -1.34 2.61 -18.04
C CYS A 133 -1.25 1.13 -17.65
N GLN A 134 -1.87 0.22 -18.41
CA GLN A 134 -1.80 -1.21 -18.14
C GLN A 134 -0.40 -1.78 -18.37
N TYR A 135 0.29 -1.36 -19.44
CA TYR A 135 1.67 -1.74 -19.72
C TYR A 135 2.59 -1.37 -18.55
N TRP A 136 2.58 -0.11 -18.10
CA TRP A 136 3.42 0.35 -17.00
C TRP A 136 3.03 -0.25 -15.65
N SER A 137 1.73 -0.47 -15.41
CA SER A 137 1.27 -1.15 -14.18
C SER A 137 1.76 -2.59 -14.11
N SER A 138 1.87 -3.27 -15.26
CA SER A 138 2.36 -4.65 -15.33
C SER A 138 3.89 -4.75 -15.30
N HIS A 139 4.59 -3.75 -15.83
CA HIS A 139 6.06 -3.69 -15.83
C HIS A 139 6.66 -3.46 -14.44
N ASN A 140 5.98 -2.69 -13.59
CA ASN A 140 6.47 -2.31 -12.25
C ASN A 140 6.02 -3.25 -11.12
N LYS A 141 5.37 -4.37 -11.44
CA LYS A 141 4.97 -5.39 -10.47
C LYS A 141 5.99 -6.52 -10.44
#